data_AF-A0A1W4XUN5-F1
#
_entry.id   AF-A0A1W4XUN5-F1
#
_cell.length_a   1.000
_cell.length_b   1.000
_cell.length_c   1.000
_cell.angle_alpha   90.00
_cell.angle_beta   90.00
_cell.angle_gamma   90.00
#
_symmetry.space_group_name_H-M   'P 1'
#
loop_
_entity.id
_entity.type
_entity.pdbx_description
1 polymer ?
#
loop_
_entity_poly.entity_id
_entity_poly.type
_entity_poly.pdbx_seq_one_letter_code
_entity_poly.pdbx_strand_id
1 'polypeptide(L)'
;MSVIKEEDVQELKSRMKLISEADPSQYHNEFSIRRYLKAFKTTDAAFQGILKTNKWRKEYGVDQLTNETPTVVSNMKANKARVLRHRDLQGRPIIYIPVKYHSSTDRDIDELTKFIVFCLEEASKKCFEEVIDNFCIIFDLKDFNLGCMDYQVLKNLIWLFSRHYPERLGVCLILNSSAVFSGCWAIIKGWLDENTANKVKFIGSEMELCSYLIPDVLPVDI
;
A
#
# COMPACT_ATOMS: atom_id res chain seq x y z
N MET A 1 14.41 1.29 15.28
CA MET A 1 13.60 2.34 14.63
C MET A 1 14.26 3.68 14.89
N SER A 2 14.51 4.51 13.87
CA SER A 2 15.01 5.87 14.12
C SER A 2 13.94 6.65 14.88
N VAL A 3 14.26 7.07 16.10
CA VAL A 3 13.38 7.93 16.89
C VAL A 3 13.23 9.24 16.13
N ILE A 4 12.00 9.56 15.70
CA ILE A 4 11.71 10.87 15.09
C ILE A 4 11.86 11.89 16.21
N LYS A 5 12.69 12.91 16.00
CA LYS A 5 12.86 13.95 17.00
C LYS A 5 11.66 14.88 16.96
N GLU A 6 11.21 15.33 18.13
CA GLU A 6 10.04 16.21 18.20
C GLU A 6 10.33 17.59 17.57
N GLU A 7 11.60 18.04 17.58
CA GLU A 7 12.03 19.24 16.87
C GLU A 7 11.72 19.18 15.36
N ASP A 8 12.03 18.05 14.70
CA ASP A 8 11.77 17.86 13.26
C ASP A 8 10.26 17.85 12.96
N VAL A 9 9.45 17.32 13.88
CA VAL A 9 7.98 17.31 13.78
C VAL A 9 7.43 18.72 13.85
N GLN A 10 7.85 19.51 14.83
CA GLN A 10 7.37 20.90 14.97
C GLN A 10 7.83 21.79 13.81
N GLU A 11 9.06 21.59 13.34
CA GLU A 11 9.58 22.29 12.16
C GLU A 11 8.74 21.97 10.92
N LEU A 12 8.50 20.69 10.62
CA LEU A 12 7.71 20.29 9.46
C LEU A 12 6.25 20.75 9.58
N LYS A 13 5.64 20.67 10.76
CA LYS A 13 4.29 21.21 11.03
C LYS A 13 4.22 22.69 10.73
N SER A 14 5.22 23.47 11.15
CA SER A 14 5.27 24.91 10.91
C SER A 14 5.36 25.24 9.41
N ARG A 15 6.20 24.51 8.66
CA ARG A 15 6.31 24.67 7.21
C ARG A 15 5.02 24.29 6.48
N MET A 16 4.40 23.17 6.87
CA MET A 16 3.15 22.70 6.28
C MET A 16 1.96 23.61 6.60
N LYS A 17 1.94 24.24 7.78
CA LYS A 17 0.89 25.19 8.17
C LYS A 17 0.79 26.34 7.16
N LEU A 18 1.92 26.95 6.79
CA LEU A 18 1.97 28.02 5.78
C LEU A 18 1.38 27.59 4.43
N ILE A 19 1.65 26.35 4.01
CA ILE A 19 1.11 25.79 2.77
C ILE A 19 -0.40 25.58 2.89
N SER A 20 -0.88 24.98 3.98
CA SER A 20 -2.30 24.70 4.18
C SER A 20 -3.16 25.95 4.42
N GLU A 21 -2.58 27.02 4.94
CA GLU A 21 -3.25 28.32 5.07
C GLU A 21 -3.47 28.99 3.70
N ALA A 22 -2.54 28.80 2.76
CA ALA A 22 -2.69 29.27 1.38
C ALA A 22 -3.60 28.37 0.54
N ASP A 23 -3.56 27.05 0.77
CA ASP A 23 -4.39 26.05 0.08
C ASP A 23 -4.80 24.94 1.05
N PRO A 24 -6.02 25.01 1.63
CA PRO A 24 -6.51 24.02 2.60
C PRO A 24 -6.54 22.58 2.07
N SER A 25 -6.58 22.37 0.75
CA SER A 25 -6.56 21.03 0.15
C SER A 25 -5.21 20.32 0.32
N GLN A 26 -4.15 21.05 0.69
CA GLN A 26 -2.80 20.51 0.91
C GLN A 26 -2.50 20.18 2.37
N TYR A 27 -3.53 20.13 3.21
CA TYR A 27 -3.40 19.81 4.63
C TYR A 27 -2.88 18.39 4.88
N HIS A 28 -1.99 18.27 5.87
CA HIS A 28 -1.58 16.99 6.45
C HIS A 28 -1.67 17.04 7.97
N ASN A 29 -2.24 16.00 8.57
CA ASN A 29 -2.24 15.84 10.01
C ASN A 29 -0.87 15.38 10.55
N GLU A 30 -0.72 15.35 11.87
CA GLU A 30 0.55 14.97 12.51
C GLU A 30 0.98 13.54 12.20
N PHE A 31 0.05 12.59 12.11
CA PHE A 31 0.36 11.19 11.77
C PHE A 31 0.99 11.08 10.38
N SER A 32 0.41 11.76 9.40
CA SER A 32 1.00 11.88 8.07
C SER A 32 2.39 12.51 8.11
N ILE A 33 2.57 13.62 8.81
CA ILE A 33 3.87 14.29 8.97
C ILE A 33 4.93 13.33 9.53
N ARG A 34 4.59 12.57 10.57
CA ARG A 34 5.49 11.57 11.17
C ARG A 34 5.84 10.45 10.19
N ARG A 35 4.89 9.97 9.36
CA ARG A 35 5.18 8.98 8.30
C ARG A 35 6.20 9.51 7.29
N TYR A 36 6.04 10.76 6.83
CA TYR A 36 7.00 11.37 5.91
C TYR A 36 8.37 11.57 6.57
N LEU A 37 8.46 12.06 7.80
CA LEU A 37 9.76 12.17 8.51
C LEU A 37 10.46 10.82 8.66
N LYS A 38 9.70 9.77 9.00
CA LYS A 38 10.25 8.42 9.13
C LYS A 38 10.80 7.87 7.81
N ALA A 39 10.10 8.12 6.69
CA ALA A 39 10.54 7.65 5.38
C ALA A 39 11.69 8.48 4.81
N PHE A 40 11.59 9.81 4.84
CA PHE A 40 12.50 10.74 4.17
C PHE A 40 13.66 11.23 5.05
N LYS A 41 13.69 10.87 6.34
CA LYS A 41 14.77 11.05 7.32
C LYS A 41 15.08 12.49 7.75
N THR A 42 14.83 13.48 6.90
CA THR A 42 15.06 14.90 7.21
C THR A 42 13.81 15.73 6.97
N THR A 43 13.69 16.85 7.68
CA THR A 43 12.58 17.80 7.50
C THR A 43 12.47 18.29 6.06
N ASP A 44 13.60 18.66 5.43
CA ASP A 44 13.62 19.14 4.04
C ASP A 44 13.12 18.09 3.04
N ALA A 45 13.62 16.85 3.15
CA ALA A 45 13.22 15.79 2.24
C ALA A 45 11.75 15.38 2.46
N ALA A 46 11.29 15.34 3.71
CA ALA A 46 9.90 15.08 4.05
C ALA A 46 8.97 16.18 3.50
N PHE A 47 9.32 17.45 3.67
CA PHE A 47 8.58 18.58 3.12
C PHE A 47 8.46 18.50 1.59
N GLN A 48 9.58 18.25 0.89
CA GLN A 48 9.57 18.08 -0.56
C GLN A 48 8.76 16.85 -1.00
N GLY A 49 8.80 15.75 -0.23
CA GLY A 49 8.01 14.55 -0.47
C GLY A 49 6.51 14.81 -0.37
N ILE A 50 6.08 15.59 0.64
CA ILE A 50 4.69 16.01 0.81
C ILE A 50 4.24 16.88 -0.38
N LEU A 51 4.99 17.92 -0.72
CA LEU A 51 4.64 18.80 -1.85
C LEU A 51 4.53 18.04 -3.17
N LYS A 52 5.46 17.13 -3.43
CA LYS A 52 5.40 16.24 -4.62
C LYS A 52 4.18 15.34 -4.59
N THR A 53 3.81 14.83 -3.42
CA THR A 53 2.61 14.00 -3.28
C THR A 53 1.34 14.81 -3.53
N ASN A 54 1.21 16.01 -2.95
CA ASN A 54 0.03 16.86 -3.16
C ASN A 54 -0.13 17.25 -4.63
N LYS A 55 0.98 17.64 -5.28
CA LYS A 55 0.99 17.90 -6.72
C LYS A 55 0.56 16.67 -7.52
N TRP A 56 1.17 15.51 -7.24
CA TRP A 56 0.84 14.25 -7.91
C TRP A 56 -0.64 13.89 -7.72
N ARG A 57 -1.19 14.01 -6.50
CA ARG A 57 -2.59 13.69 -6.22
C ARG A 57 -3.54 14.48 -7.12
N LYS A 58 -3.27 15.77 -7.30
CA LYS A 58 -4.06 16.67 -8.15
C LYS A 58 -3.91 16.31 -9.64
N GLU A 59 -2.68 16.13 -10.13
CA GLU A 59 -2.41 15.83 -11.54
C GLU A 59 -2.90 14.43 -11.95
N TYR A 60 -2.78 13.46 -11.05
CA TYR A 60 -3.21 12.08 -11.26
C TYR A 60 -4.72 11.89 -11.08
N GLY A 61 -5.38 12.86 -10.44
CA GLY A 61 -6.82 12.85 -10.19
C GLY A 61 -7.27 11.85 -9.12
N VAL A 62 -6.48 11.72 -8.05
CA VAL A 62 -6.72 10.71 -6.99
C VAL A 62 -8.09 10.88 -6.35
N ASP A 63 -8.50 12.12 -6.09
CA ASP A 63 -9.78 12.41 -5.42
C ASP A 63 -11.00 12.13 -6.32
N GLN A 64 -10.80 11.93 -7.64
CA GLN A 64 -11.85 11.54 -8.58
C GLN A 64 -11.97 10.02 -8.75
N LEU A 65 -11.06 9.24 -8.17
CA LEU A 65 -11.14 7.77 -8.22
C LEU A 65 -12.24 7.28 -7.26
N THR A 66 -13.34 6.82 -7.84
CA THR A 66 -14.49 6.27 -7.12
C THR A 66 -14.74 4.82 -7.53
N ASN A 67 -15.61 4.15 -6.77
CA ASN A 67 -16.14 2.81 -7.10
C ASN A 67 -16.91 2.76 -8.43
N GLU A 68 -17.28 3.92 -8.99
CA GLU A 68 -17.97 4.04 -10.29
C GLU A 68 -17.02 4.33 -11.44
N THR A 69 -15.76 4.63 -11.16
CA THR A 69 -14.75 4.91 -12.20
C THR A 69 -14.59 3.66 -13.09
N PRO A 70 -14.67 3.76 -14.43
CA PRO A 70 -14.70 2.59 -15.31
C PRO A 70 -13.55 1.59 -15.09
N THR A 71 -12.31 2.08 -14.94
CA THR A 71 -11.15 1.22 -14.63
C THR A 71 -11.27 0.53 -13.26
N VAL A 72 -11.84 1.20 -12.26
CA VAL A 72 -12.04 0.61 -10.93
C VAL A 72 -13.08 -0.52 -11.03
N VAL A 73 -14.20 -0.26 -11.71
CA VAL A 73 -15.26 -1.26 -11.92
C VAL A 73 -14.74 -2.46 -12.69
N SER A 74 -13.97 -2.26 -13.77
CA SER A 74 -13.43 -3.36 -14.58
C SER A 74 -12.46 -4.23 -13.79
N ASN A 75 -11.52 -3.62 -13.07
CA ASN A 75 -10.52 -4.36 -12.29
C ASN A 75 -11.11 -5.04 -11.04
N MET A 76 -12.16 -4.46 -10.43
CA MET A 76 -12.93 -5.13 -9.38
C MET A 76 -13.68 -6.36 -9.92
N LYS A 77 -14.35 -6.24 -11.07
CA LYS A 77 -15.03 -7.37 -11.73
C LYS A 77 -14.06 -8.47 -12.15
N ALA A 78 -12.85 -8.09 -12.56
CA ALA A 78 -11.76 -9.00 -12.89
C ALA A 78 -11.01 -9.53 -11.64
N ASN A 79 -11.50 -9.23 -10.43
CA ASN A 79 -10.95 -9.70 -9.16
C ASN A 79 -9.46 -9.37 -8.94
N LYS A 80 -8.94 -8.27 -9.50
CA LYS A 80 -7.50 -7.95 -9.38
C LYS A 80 -7.07 -7.68 -7.93
N ALA A 81 -7.93 -7.05 -7.13
CA ALA A 81 -7.74 -6.84 -5.70
C ALA A 81 -9.08 -6.49 -5.03
N ARG A 82 -9.15 -6.63 -3.70
CA ARG A 82 -10.30 -6.19 -2.88
C ARG A 82 -9.82 -5.63 -1.54
N VAL A 83 -10.39 -4.50 -1.11
CA VAL A 83 -10.22 -4.03 0.28
C VAL A 83 -11.30 -4.68 1.14
N LEU A 84 -10.91 -5.57 2.04
CA LEU A 84 -11.85 -6.36 2.82
C LEU A 84 -12.65 -5.52 3.82
N ARG A 85 -13.82 -6.03 4.22
CA ARG A 85 -14.64 -5.40 5.27
C ARG A 85 -14.00 -5.56 6.66
N HIS A 86 -13.43 -6.73 6.91
CA HIS A 86 -12.76 -7.08 8.15
C HIS A 86 -11.32 -6.54 8.18
N ARG A 87 -10.76 -6.52 9.39
CA ARG A 87 -9.39 -6.09 9.69
C ARG A 87 -8.57 -7.28 10.13
N ASP A 88 -7.25 -7.10 10.12
CA ASP A 88 -6.35 -8.03 10.78
C ASP A 88 -6.47 -7.89 12.32
N LEU A 89 -5.79 -8.76 13.07
CA LEU A 89 -5.83 -8.76 14.54
C LEU A 89 -5.20 -7.51 15.17
N GLN A 90 -4.42 -6.73 14.42
CA GLN A 90 -3.90 -5.42 14.86
C GLN A 90 -4.81 -4.26 14.45
N GLY A 91 -5.97 -4.53 13.84
CA GLY A 91 -6.90 -3.51 13.38
C GLY A 91 -6.56 -2.88 12.03
N ARG A 92 -5.57 -3.41 11.30
CA ARG A 92 -5.15 -2.89 9.99
C ARG A 92 -6.23 -3.22 8.93
N PRO A 93 -6.58 -2.27 8.06
CA PRO A 93 -7.32 -2.58 6.85
C PRO A 93 -6.58 -3.62 6.00
N ILE A 94 -7.31 -4.59 5.46
CA ILE A 94 -6.75 -5.66 4.63
C ILE A 94 -6.99 -5.37 3.15
N ILE A 95 -5.93 -5.37 2.35
CA ILE A 95 -5.98 -5.41 0.88
C ILE A 95 -5.64 -6.83 0.43
N TYR A 96 -6.60 -7.52 -0.16
CA TYR A 96 -6.46 -8.89 -0.66
C TYR A 96 -6.20 -8.89 -2.17
N ILE A 97 -5.15 -9.58 -2.60
CA ILE A 97 -4.69 -9.63 -3.99
C ILE A 97 -4.53 -11.10 -4.42
N PRO A 98 -5.51 -11.67 -5.12
CA PRO A 98 -5.39 -12.99 -5.74
C PRO A 98 -4.51 -12.91 -6.99
N VAL A 99 -3.28 -13.42 -6.92
CA VAL A 99 -2.27 -13.19 -7.94
C VAL A 99 -2.61 -13.88 -9.26
N LYS A 100 -3.38 -14.98 -9.24
CA LYS A 100 -3.79 -15.72 -10.45
C LYS A 100 -4.52 -14.88 -11.51
N TYR A 101 -5.15 -13.77 -11.11
CA TYR A 101 -5.85 -12.87 -12.03
C TYR A 101 -4.96 -11.77 -12.61
N HIS A 102 -3.68 -11.71 -12.25
CA HIS A 102 -2.73 -10.77 -12.83
C HIS A 102 -2.05 -11.41 -14.03
N SER A 103 -1.60 -10.59 -14.98
CA SER A 103 -0.80 -11.01 -16.11
C SER A 103 -0.18 -9.77 -16.75
N SER A 104 1.10 -9.86 -17.12
CA SER A 104 1.79 -8.74 -17.78
C SER A 104 1.35 -8.51 -19.23
N THR A 105 0.67 -9.48 -19.84
CA THR A 105 0.21 -9.43 -21.24
C THR A 105 -1.26 -9.05 -21.39
N ASP A 106 -2.04 -9.13 -20.31
CA ASP A 106 -3.49 -8.88 -20.34
C ASP A 106 -3.89 -7.82 -19.31
N ARG A 107 -3.42 -6.59 -19.57
CA ARG A 107 -3.81 -5.39 -18.83
C ARG A 107 -3.40 -4.11 -19.54
N ASP A 108 -4.07 -3.02 -19.16
CA ASP A 108 -3.53 -1.68 -19.27
C ASP A 108 -2.80 -1.33 -17.94
N ILE A 109 -1.53 -0.91 -18.03
CA ILE A 109 -0.71 -0.63 -16.84
C ILE A 109 -1.20 0.59 -16.07
N ASP A 110 -1.66 1.62 -16.78
CA ASP A 110 -2.04 2.89 -16.17
C ASP A 110 -3.40 2.74 -15.51
N GLU A 111 -4.33 2.02 -16.15
CA GLU A 111 -5.62 1.66 -15.57
C GLU A 111 -5.46 0.80 -14.31
N LEU A 112 -4.62 -0.24 -14.36
CA LEU A 112 -4.38 -1.07 -13.17
C LEU A 112 -3.67 -0.29 -12.07
N THR A 113 -2.76 0.63 -12.41
CA THR A 113 -2.12 1.51 -11.43
C THR A 113 -3.14 2.46 -10.77
N LYS A 114 -4.09 3.01 -11.52
CA LYS A 114 -5.21 3.80 -10.96
C LYS A 114 -6.06 2.95 -10.00
N PHE A 115 -6.30 1.69 -10.35
CA PHE A 115 -7.03 0.78 -9.47
C PHE A 115 -6.26 0.45 -8.17
N ILE A 116 -4.93 0.32 -8.23
CA ILE A 116 -4.09 0.17 -7.04
C ILE A 116 -4.20 1.40 -6.15
N VAL A 117 -4.09 2.60 -6.73
CA VAL A 117 -4.24 3.87 -6.00
C VAL A 117 -5.61 3.94 -5.32
N PHE A 118 -6.69 3.60 -6.04
CA PHE A 118 -8.02 3.49 -5.45
C PHE A 118 -8.05 2.55 -4.23
N CYS A 119 -7.48 1.34 -4.33
CA CYS A 119 -7.43 0.42 -3.20
C CYS A 119 -6.64 0.97 -2.00
N LEU A 120 -5.54 1.69 -2.23
CA LEU A 120 -4.75 2.33 -1.18
C LEU A 120 -5.52 3.49 -0.52
N GLU A 121 -6.28 4.28 -1.28
CA GLU A 121 -7.15 5.32 -0.75
C GLU A 121 -8.30 4.72 0.08
N GLU A 122 -8.95 3.66 -0.39
CA GLU A 122 -10.01 2.96 0.34
C GLU A 122 -9.50 2.32 1.64
N ALA A 123 -8.33 1.68 1.59
CA ALA A 123 -7.67 1.20 2.81
C ALA A 123 -7.30 2.37 3.74
N SER A 124 -6.86 3.51 3.18
CA SER A 124 -6.53 4.69 3.95
C SER A 124 -7.71 5.28 4.71
N LYS A 125 -8.88 5.38 4.08
CA LYS A 125 -10.12 5.85 4.71
C LYS A 125 -10.57 4.93 5.84
N LYS A 126 -10.18 3.66 5.80
CA LYS A 126 -10.43 2.69 6.88
C LYS A 126 -9.38 2.76 8.01
N CYS A 127 -8.32 3.54 7.93
CA CYS A 127 -7.40 3.68 9.07
C CYS A 127 -8.01 4.55 10.17
N PHE A 128 -7.77 4.17 11.42
CA PHE A 128 -7.98 5.03 12.59
C PHE A 128 -6.60 5.48 13.03
N GLU A 129 -6.11 6.60 12.49
CA GLU A 129 -4.67 6.90 12.52
C GLU A 129 -4.08 7.09 13.94
N GLU A 130 -4.91 7.38 14.94
CA GLU A 130 -4.51 7.41 16.36
C GLU A 130 -4.16 6.03 16.92
N VAL A 131 -4.69 4.96 16.33
CA VAL A 131 -4.51 3.57 16.78
C VAL A 131 -3.67 2.78 15.76
N ILE A 132 -4.05 2.84 14.49
CA ILE A 132 -3.44 2.09 13.41
C ILE A 132 -3.56 2.83 12.08
N ASP A 133 -2.41 3.13 11.49
CA ASP A 133 -2.29 3.96 10.29
C ASP A 133 -1.59 3.23 9.13
N ASN A 134 -1.50 1.91 9.20
CA ASN A 134 -0.85 1.05 8.21
C ASN A 134 -1.75 -0.14 7.82
N PHE A 135 -1.39 -0.79 6.73
CA PHE A 135 -2.18 -1.82 6.05
C PHE A 135 -1.61 -3.22 6.26
N CYS A 136 -2.49 -4.20 6.19
CA CYS A 136 -2.16 -5.59 5.89
C CYS A 136 -2.42 -5.82 4.39
N ILE A 137 -1.41 -6.23 3.64
CA ILE A 137 -1.58 -6.63 2.24
C ILE A 137 -1.40 -8.14 2.15
N ILE A 138 -2.30 -8.82 1.47
CA ILE A 138 -2.27 -10.26 1.29
C ILE A 138 -2.12 -10.55 -0.18
N PHE A 139 -1.05 -11.23 -0.57
CA PHE A 139 -0.90 -11.85 -1.88
C PHE A 139 -1.25 -13.33 -1.75
N ASP A 140 -2.36 -13.73 -2.35
CA ASP A 140 -2.72 -15.14 -2.46
C ASP A 140 -2.16 -15.73 -3.76
N LEU A 141 -1.24 -16.68 -3.62
CA LEU A 141 -0.60 -17.39 -4.73
C LEU A 141 -1.29 -18.71 -5.07
N LYS A 142 -2.52 -18.95 -4.59
CA LYS A 142 -3.32 -20.08 -5.07
C LYS A 142 -3.47 -19.99 -6.58
N ASP A 143 -3.21 -21.11 -7.27
CA ASP A 143 -3.20 -21.23 -8.74
C ASP A 143 -2.18 -20.32 -9.45
N PHE A 144 -1.15 -19.84 -8.73
CA PHE A 144 -0.08 -19.04 -9.32
C PHE A 144 0.76 -19.83 -10.32
N ASN A 145 1.04 -19.19 -11.46
CA ASN A 145 2.07 -19.60 -12.41
C ASN A 145 2.86 -18.37 -12.90
N LEU A 146 3.98 -18.58 -13.61
CA LEU A 146 4.84 -17.47 -14.06
C LEU A 146 4.15 -16.48 -15.01
N GLY A 147 3.11 -16.91 -15.74
CA GLY A 147 2.29 -16.02 -16.57
C GLY A 147 1.48 -15.01 -15.75
N CYS A 148 1.26 -15.31 -14.47
CA CYS A 148 0.59 -14.40 -13.53
C CYS A 148 1.53 -13.35 -12.91
N MET A 149 2.85 -13.55 -13.04
CA MET A 149 3.83 -12.66 -12.43
C MET A 149 3.90 -11.34 -13.19
N ASP A 150 3.62 -10.25 -12.48
CA ASP A 150 3.64 -8.90 -13.04
C ASP A 150 4.62 -7.99 -12.32
N TYR A 151 5.87 -8.02 -12.78
CA TYR A 151 6.94 -7.23 -12.19
C TYR A 151 6.74 -5.72 -12.35
N GLN A 152 6.09 -5.26 -13.42
CA GLN A 152 5.87 -3.82 -13.63
C GLN A 152 4.83 -3.29 -12.64
N VAL A 153 3.75 -4.04 -12.41
CA VAL A 153 2.74 -3.70 -11.41
C VAL A 153 3.34 -3.68 -10.01
N LEU A 154 4.16 -4.68 -9.65
CA LEU A 154 4.84 -4.70 -8.36
C LEU A 154 5.80 -3.52 -8.21
N LYS A 155 6.56 -3.15 -9.24
CA LYS A 155 7.41 -1.96 -9.23
C LYS A 155 6.59 -0.68 -9.03
N ASN A 156 5.43 -0.56 -9.69
CA ASN A 156 4.53 0.57 -9.49
C ASN A 156 4.00 0.63 -8.05
N LEU A 157 3.63 -0.51 -7.46
CA LEU A 157 3.19 -0.59 -6.07
C LEU A 157 4.30 -0.17 -5.09
N ILE A 158 5.53 -0.66 -5.28
CA ILE A 158 6.70 -0.27 -4.47
C ILE A 158 6.99 1.23 -4.65
N TRP A 159 6.89 1.74 -5.88
CA TRP A 159 7.05 3.15 -6.20
C TRP A 159 6.01 4.02 -5.48
N LEU A 160 4.75 3.61 -5.45
CA LEU A 160 3.66 4.29 -4.72
C LEU A 160 3.95 4.32 -3.22
N PHE A 161 4.33 3.19 -2.60
CA PHE A 161 4.68 3.14 -1.19
C PHE A 161 5.90 3.98 -0.83
N SER A 162 6.91 4.02 -1.68
CA SER A 162 8.14 4.77 -1.40
C SER A 162 7.97 6.29 -1.53
N ARG A 163 7.04 6.76 -2.37
CA ARG A 163 6.87 8.20 -2.68
C ARG A 163 5.62 8.83 -2.11
N HIS A 164 4.46 8.16 -2.23
CA HIS A 164 3.15 8.77 -2.01
C HIS A 164 2.38 8.15 -0.83
N TYR A 165 2.72 6.93 -0.45
CA TYR A 165 2.14 6.23 0.71
C TYR A 165 3.24 5.78 1.70
N PRO A 166 4.17 6.68 2.11
CA PRO A 166 5.29 6.30 2.96
C PRO A 166 4.79 5.69 4.27
N GLU A 167 5.48 4.63 4.72
CA GLU A 167 5.21 3.93 5.98
C GLU A 167 3.80 3.32 6.11
N ARG A 168 2.99 3.29 5.05
CA ARG A 168 1.63 2.70 5.09
C ARG A 168 1.62 1.18 5.03
N LEU A 169 2.67 0.51 4.56
CA LEU A 169 2.76 -0.95 4.65
C LEU A 169 3.10 -1.37 6.08
N GLY A 170 2.20 -2.10 6.75
CA GLY A 170 2.42 -2.67 8.07
C GLY A 170 2.93 -4.10 8.00
N VAL A 171 2.24 -4.96 7.24
CA VAL A 171 2.63 -6.35 6.97
C VAL A 171 2.18 -6.75 5.56
N CYS A 172 2.97 -7.59 4.91
CA CYS A 172 2.65 -8.21 3.63
C CYS A 172 2.65 -9.73 3.82
N LEU A 173 1.49 -10.38 3.70
CA LEU A 173 1.34 -11.82 3.86
C LEU A 173 1.35 -12.48 2.48
N ILE A 174 2.22 -13.47 2.29
CA ILE A 174 2.26 -14.31 1.09
C ILE A 174 1.64 -15.65 1.46
N LEU A 175 0.47 -15.94 0.89
CA LEU A 175 -0.25 -17.19 1.11
C LEU A 175 -0.01 -18.14 -0.07
N ASN A 176 -0.11 -19.44 0.18
CA ASN A 176 -0.08 -20.48 -0.85
C ASN A 176 1.16 -20.42 -1.78
N SER A 177 2.30 -19.95 -1.26
CA SER A 177 3.53 -19.84 -2.05
C SER A 177 4.08 -21.21 -2.44
N SER A 178 4.29 -21.42 -3.74
CA SER A 178 4.99 -22.60 -4.26
C SER A 178 6.49 -22.33 -4.42
N ALA A 179 7.28 -23.39 -4.60
CA ALA A 179 8.72 -23.28 -4.83
C ALA A 179 9.09 -22.40 -6.04
N VAL A 180 8.20 -22.29 -7.04
CA VAL A 180 8.38 -21.44 -8.22
C VAL A 180 8.49 -19.96 -7.81
N PHE A 181 7.71 -19.52 -6.82
CA PHE A 181 7.71 -18.13 -6.38
C PHE A 181 9.01 -17.71 -5.68
N SER A 182 9.79 -18.67 -5.13
CA SER A 182 11.09 -18.37 -4.48
C SER A 182 12.05 -17.62 -5.41
N GLY A 183 12.07 -17.96 -6.70
CA GLY A 183 12.89 -17.25 -7.70
C GLY A 183 12.40 -15.84 -7.96
N CYS A 184 11.08 -15.64 -8.08
CA CYS A 184 10.48 -14.32 -8.22
C CYS A 184 10.76 -13.45 -6.99
N TRP A 185 10.64 -14.02 -5.79
CA TRP A 185 10.93 -13.31 -4.55
C TRP A 185 12.38 -12.85 -4.45
N ALA A 186 13.34 -13.66 -4.89
CA ALA A 186 14.75 -13.25 -4.91
C ALA A 186 14.97 -11.97 -5.74
N ILE A 187 14.27 -11.84 -6.87
CA ILE A 187 14.30 -10.64 -7.71
C ILE A 187 13.62 -9.47 -7.00
N ILE A 188 12.39 -9.68 -6.50
CA ILE A 188 11.59 -8.64 -5.84
C ILE A 188 12.31 -8.09 -4.60
N LYS A 189 12.92 -8.96 -3.81
CA LYS A 189 13.67 -8.58 -2.60
C LYS A 189 14.80 -7.61 -2.90
N GLY A 190 15.42 -7.70 -4.08
CA GLY A 190 16.45 -6.76 -4.53
C GLY A 190 15.94 -5.33 -4.78
N TRP A 191 14.62 -5.10 -4.83
CA TRP A 191 14.01 -3.79 -5.01
C TRP A 191 13.53 -3.17 -3.68
N LEU A 192 13.51 -3.96 -2.61
CA LEU A 192 12.99 -3.56 -1.31
C LEU A 192 14.14 -3.15 -0.40
N ASP A 193 13.97 -2.06 0.33
CA ASP A 193 14.83 -1.79 1.49
C ASP A 193 14.59 -2.84 2.59
N GLU A 194 15.55 -2.97 3.50
CA GLU A 194 15.52 -3.99 4.56
C GLU A 194 14.26 -3.90 5.44
N ASN A 195 13.81 -2.70 5.78
CA ASN A 195 12.62 -2.51 6.61
C ASN A 195 11.35 -2.96 5.87
N THR A 196 11.24 -2.70 4.57
CA THR A 196 10.13 -3.19 3.75
C THR A 196 10.19 -4.71 3.54
N ALA A 197 11.36 -5.28 3.26
CA ALA A 197 11.54 -6.72 3.12
C ALA A 197 11.17 -7.48 4.41
N ASN A 198 11.49 -6.93 5.59
CA ASN A 198 11.16 -7.53 6.89
C ASN A 198 9.65 -7.59 7.19
N LYS A 199 8.84 -6.77 6.50
CA LYS A 199 7.38 -6.78 6.60
C LYS A 199 6.73 -7.90 5.77
N VAL A 200 7.46 -8.54 4.87
CA VAL A 200 6.96 -9.67 4.07
C VAL A 200 7.06 -10.97 4.87
N LYS A 201 5.94 -11.68 5.00
CA LYS A 201 5.79 -12.93 5.76
C LYS A 201 5.22 -14.01 4.85
N PHE A 202 5.95 -15.11 4.72
CA PHE A 202 5.50 -16.29 4.00
C PHE A 202 4.74 -17.17 4.97
N ILE A 203 3.45 -17.38 4.72
CA ILE A 203 2.56 -18.11 5.62
C ILE A 203 2.49 -19.57 5.15
N GLY A 204 3.05 -20.46 5.96
CA GLY A 204 3.15 -21.89 5.64
C GLY A 204 2.00 -22.75 6.16
N SER A 205 1.17 -22.22 7.06
CA SER A 205 0.05 -22.95 7.66
C SER A 205 -1.10 -22.03 8.09
N GLU A 206 -2.29 -22.58 8.24
CA GLU A 206 -3.45 -21.86 8.77
C GLU A 206 -3.21 -21.36 10.21
N MET A 207 -2.52 -22.15 11.04
CA MET A 207 -2.15 -21.75 12.41
C MET A 207 -1.29 -20.48 12.41
N GLU A 208 -0.37 -20.36 11.47
CA GLU A 208 0.44 -19.14 11.30
C GLU A 208 -0.43 -17.98 10.80
N LEU A 209 -1.36 -18.23 9.87
CA LEU A 209 -2.31 -17.21 9.41
C LEU A 209 -3.16 -16.65 10.55
N CYS A 210 -3.62 -17.51 11.47
CA CYS A 210 -4.39 -17.16 12.65
C CYS A 210 -3.66 -16.21 13.60
N SER A 211 -2.33 -16.10 13.51
CA SER A 211 -1.57 -15.09 14.27
C SER A 211 -1.72 -13.66 13.72
N TYR A 212 -2.23 -13.52 12.48
CA TYR A 212 -2.44 -12.24 11.81
C TYR A 212 -3.92 -11.91 11.63
N LEU A 213 -4.77 -12.87 11.27
CA LEU A 213 -6.20 -12.66 10.99
C LEU A 213 -7.02 -13.93 11.17
N ILE A 214 -8.34 -13.78 11.29
CA ILE A 214 -9.28 -14.91 11.31
C ILE A 214 -9.45 -15.40 9.85
N PRO A 215 -9.14 -16.67 9.51
CA PRO A 215 -9.15 -17.14 8.12
C PRO A 215 -10.49 -16.92 7.37
N ASP A 216 -11.61 -17.02 8.07
CA ASP A 216 -12.97 -16.83 7.51
C ASP A 216 -13.22 -15.42 6.93
N VAL A 217 -12.36 -14.45 7.23
CA VAL A 217 -12.45 -13.12 6.63
C VAL A 217 -11.96 -13.09 5.18
N LEU A 218 -11.20 -14.10 4.76
CA LEU A 218 -10.67 -14.19 3.40
C LEU A 218 -11.79 -14.56 2.41
N PRO A 219 -11.78 -14.00 1.19
CA PRO A 219 -12.77 -14.36 0.18
C PRO A 219 -12.64 -15.84 -0.22
N VAL A 220 -13.76 -16.57 -0.22
CA VAL A 220 -13.84 -17.94 -0.74
C VAL A 220 -14.29 -18.00 -2.20
N ASP A 221 -14.79 -16.88 -2.73
CA ASP A 221 -15.39 -16.72 -4.05
C ASP A 221 -14.40 -16.30 -5.15
N ILE A 222 -13.09 -16.28 -4.85
CA ILE A 222 -12.07 -15.69 -5.72
C ILE A 222 -10.97 -16.68 -6.06
#